data_AF-A0A7X1FZ87-F1
#
_entry.id   AF-A0A7X1FZ87-F1
#
_cell.length_a   1.000
_cell.length_b   1.000
_cell.length_c   1.000
_cell.angle_alpha   90.00
_cell.angle_beta   90.00
_cell.angle_gamma   90.00
#
_symmetry.space_group_name_H-M   'P 1'
#
loop_
_entity.id
_entity.type
_entity.pdbx_description
1 polymer ?
#
loop_
_entity_poly.entity_id
_entity_poly.type
_entity_poly.pdbx_seq_one_letter_code
_entity_poly.pdbx_strand_id
1 'polypeptide(L)'
;MYHPYFRGKQFELITIREMAPLLAARHFVPIIEPVRESLGGLERTLKAICEADGRAIVIVNPYHGDHGDDGANISALLQGGFIGNDKISAGILLRSNTSFDDAKGCFEAHKGHHPTFVHAGFTEPKALAGFLGDDLKNSTHVFVSSPADTLYRKHFNGSTRILVHDGFERRKNADYAKNSPEKFSELHVTYGDLGMAGFGDFLIVGDVYSEGGGPAYAVAIHLTYIDTDNDDVMFVYHFVSTTNDTPTDPAGKFAQALDKLIKNLDTGNSKLLETSAIQEFRELHAKKHFPGLGYVKKLSMKHHIETLAAYLG
;
A
#
# COMPACT_ATOMS: atom_id res chain seq x y z
N MET A 1 14.42 -1.71 -0.90
CA MET A 1 13.37 -1.83 -1.94
C MET A 1 12.00 -1.58 -1.29
N TYR A 2 11.12 -0.79 -1.93
CA TYR A 2 9.82 -0.40 -1.35
C TYR A 2 8.66 -1.26 -1.88
N HIS A 3 7.76 -1.67 -0.99
CA HIS A 3 6.65 -2.59 -1.23
C HIS A 3 5.32 -1.98 -0.74
N PRO A 4 4.71 -1.05 -1.50
CA PRO A 4 3.42 -0.46 -1.11
C PRO A 4 2.31 -1.51 -1.12
N TYR A 5 1.53 -1.57 -0.04
CA TYR A 5 0.43 -2.53 0.10
C TYR A 5 -0.91 -1.89 -0.30
N PHE A 6 -1.60 -2.50 -1.26
CA PHE A 6 -2.92 -2.08 -1.74
C PHE A 6 -3.96 -3.17 -1.50
N ARG A 7 -5.18 -2.78 -1.12
CA ARG A 7 -6.35 -3.65 -1.00
C ARG A 7 -7.11 -3.80 -2.32
N GLY A 8 -6.46 -3.53 -3.46
CA GLY A 8 -7.03 -3.82 -4.79
C GLY A 8 -8.37 -3.13 -5.11
N LYS A 9 -8.71 -2.03 -4.43
CA LYS A 9 -9.93 -1.26 -4.74
C LYS A 9 -9.76 -0.46 -6.04
N GLN A 10 -10.86 -0.02 -6.65
CA GLN A 10 -10.86 0.65 -7.95
C GLN A 10 -9.79 1.77 -8.07
N PHE A 11 -9.79 2.75 -7.15
CA PHE A 11 -8.84 3.87 -7.20
C PHE A 11 -7.40 3.48 -6.81
N GLU A 12 -7.22 2.42 -6.05
CA GLU A 12 -5.91 1.86 -5.73
C GLU A 12 -5.31 1.19 -6.99
N LEU A 13 -6.11 0.37 -7.69
CA LEU A 13 -5.73 -0.22 -8.97
C LEU A 13 -5.49 0.83 -10.06
N ILE A 14 -6.28 1.91 -10.10
CA ILE A 14 -6.00 3.05 -11.00
C ILE A 14 -4.65 3.69 -10.65
N THR A 15 -4.36 3.93 -9.37
CA THR A 15 -3.08 4.50 -8.93
C THR A 15 -1.91 3.63 -9.39
N ILE A 16 -1.98 2.32 -9.19
CA ILE A 16 -0.93 1.40 -9.63
C ILE A 16 -0.71 1.48 -11.15
N ARG A 17 -1.79 1.54 -11.95
CA ARG A 17 -1.68 1.68 -13.41
C ARG A 17 -1.04 2.99 -13.84
N GLU A 18 -1.47 4.11 -13.27
CA GLU A 18 -0.90 5.44 -13.57
C GLU A 18 0.57 5.53 -13.15
N MET A 19 0.95 4.82 -12.09
CA MET A 19 2.30 4.83 -11.54
C MET A 19 3.20 3.69 -12.03
N ALA A 20 2.70 2.78 -12.87
CA ALA A 20 3.45 1.59 -13.31
C ALA A 20 4.85 1.93 -13.88
N PRO A 21 5.03 2.99 -14.72
CA PRO A 21 6.37 3.38 -15.17
C PRO A 21 7.31 3.81 -14.02
N LEU A 22 6.80 4.56 -13.04
CA LEU A 22 7.61 5.00 -11.90
C LEU A 22 7.94 3.82 -10.98
N LEU A 23 6.96 2.95 -10.72
CA LEU A 23 7.15 1.74 -9.91
C LEU A 23 8.23 0.85 -10.52
N ALA A 24 8.20 0.65 -11.84
CA ALA A 24 9.22 -0.11 -12.56
C ALA A 24 10.60 0.56 -12.47
N ALA A 25 10.68 1.87 -12.77
CA ALA A 25 11.93 2.63 -12.75
C ALA A 25 12.61 2.66 -11.37
N ARG A 26 11.83 2.59 -10.29
CA ARG A 26 12.33 2.57 -8.91
C ARG A 26 12.41 1.17 -8.30
N HIS A 27 12.09 0.13 -9.07
CA HIS A 27 11.96 -1.24 -8.58
C HIS A 27 11.04 -1.36 -7.35
N PHE A 28 10.00 -0.53 -7.29
CA PHE A 28 8.96 -0.64 -6.28
C PHE A 28 8.02 -1.78 -6.66
N VAL A 29 7.76 -2.68 -5.71
CA VAL A 29 6.98 -3.91 -5.97
C VAL A 29 5.70 -3.84 -5.16
N PRO A 30 4.59 -3.35 -5.74
CA PRO A 30 3.31 -3.30 -5.05
C PRO A 30 2.84 -4.70 -4.64
N ILE A 31 2.33 -4.79 -3.41
CA ILE A 31 1.57 -5.94 -2.92
C ILE A 31 0.09 -5.61 -3.12
N ILE A 32 -0.62 -6.49 -3.83
CA ILE A 32 -2.02 -6.26 -4.21
C ILE A 32 -2.87 -7.38 -3.62
N GLU A 33 -3.71 -7.04 -2.65
CA GLU A 33 -4.75 -7.92 -2.12
C GLU A 33 -6.09 -7.61 -2.81
N PRO A 34 -6.57 -8.43 -3.74
CA PRO A 34 -7.84 -8.17 -4.42
C PRO A 34 -9.03 -8.47 -3.50
N VAL A 35 -9.72 -7.42 -3.07
CA VAL A 35 -10.89 -7.50 -2.15
C VAL A 35 -12.26 -7.36 -2.85
N ARG A 36 -12.29 -7.38 -4.19
CA ARG A 36 -13.52 -7.20 -5.00
C ARG A 36 -13.69 -8.36 -5.96
N GLU A 37 -14.92 -8.82 -6.13
CA GLU A 37 -15.29 -10.01 -6.93
C GLU A 37 -14.83 -9.90 -8.40
N SER A 38 -14.94 -8.71 -9.00
CA SER A 38 -14.57 -8.50 -10.40
C SER A 38 -13.05 -8.32 -10.56
N LEU A 39 -12.40 -9.33 -11.13
CA LEU A 39 -10.95 -9.32 -11.40
C LEU A 39 -10.53 -8.53 -12.64
N GLY A 40 -11.46 -8.02 -13.46
CA GLY A 40 -11.09 -7.28 -14.68
C GLY A 40 -10.29 -6.00 -14.40
N GLY A 41 -10.50 -5.37 -13.25
CA GLY A 41 -9.67 -4.26 -12.79
C GLY A 41 -8.25 -4.69 -12.42
N LEU A 42 -8.11 -5.85 -11.76
CA LEU A 42 -6.83 -6.43 -11.39
C LEU A 42 -6.05 -6.82 -12.65
N GLU A 43 -6.66 -7.55 -13.58
CA GLU A 43 -6.01 -8.00 -14.82
C GLU A 43 -5.43 -6.81 -15.61
N ARG A 44 -6.20 -5.73 -15.82
CA ARG A 44 -5.69 -4.51 -16.47
C ARG A 44 -4.51 -3.89 -15.72
N THR A 45 -4.48 -4.02 -14.42
CA THR A 45 -3.39 -3.51 -13.57
C THR A 45 -2.13 -4.33 -13.74
N LEU A 46 -2.24 -5.66 -13.68
CA LEU A 46 -1.11 -6.56 -13.88
C LEU A 46 -0.52 -6.43 -15.29
N LYS A 47 -1.36 -6.27 -16.33
CA LYS A 47 -0.90 -5.99 -17.69
C LYS A 47 -0.09 -4.70 -17.77
N ALA A 48 -0.61 -3.59 -17.22
CA ALA A 48 0.10 -2.31 -17.21
C ALA A 48 1.45 -2.38 -16.47
N ILE A 49 1.52 -3.12 -15.35
CA ILE A 49 2.79 -3.38 -14.64
C ILE A 49 3.76 -4.14 -15.54
N CYS A 50 3.29 -5.21 -16.20
CA CYS A 50 4.15 -6.01 -17.08
C CYS A 50 4.65 -5.22 -18.30
N GLU A 51 3.79 -4.41 -18.91
CA GLU A 51 4.10 -3.51 -20.03
C GLU A 51 5.16 -2.47 -19.66
N ALA A 52 5.12 -1.97 -18.41
CA ALA A 52 6.11 -1.04 -17.87
C ALA A 52 7.43 -1.71 -17.40
N ASP A 53 7.56 -3.03 -17.55
CA ASP A 53 8.66 -3.84 -16.99
C ASP A 53 8.76 -3.80 -15.45
N GLY A 54 7.63 -3.53 -14.79
CA GLY A 54 7.50 -3.58 -13.33
C GLY A 54 7.25 -4.99 -12.81
N ARG A 55 7.19 -5.11 -11.48
CA ARG A 55 6.85 -6.35 -10.77
C ARG A 55 5.72 -6.13 -9.78
N ALA A 56 5.00 -7.18 -9.41
CA ALA A 56 3.97 -7.14 -8.38
C ALA A 56 3.86 -8.45 -7.62
N ILE A 57 3.36 -8.38 -6.38
CA ILE A 57 2.96 -9.54 -5.58
C ILE A 57 1.43 -9.51 -5.47
N VAL A 58 0.75 -10.56 -5.91
CA VAL A 58 -0.72 -10.64 -5.89
C VAL A 58 -1.15 -11.65 -4.84
N ILE A 59 -1.89 -11.22 -3.82
CA ILE A 59 -2.40 -12.15 -2.80
C ILE A 59 -3.42 -13.10 -3.43
N VAL A 60 -3.13 -14.40 -3.39
CA VAL A 60 -3.99 -15.44 -4.01
C VAL A 60 -5.04 -16.01 -3.06
N ASN A 61 -4.87 -15.79 -1.76
CA ASN A 61 -5.78 -16.17 -0.69
C ASN A 61 -6.17 -14.95 0.18
N PRO A 62 -6.80 -13.92 -0.41
CA PRO A 62 -7.11 -12.67 0.29
C PRO A 62 -8.01 -12.93 1.50
N TYR A 63 -7.91 -12.07 2.52
CA TYR A 63 -8.77 -12.15 3.69
C TYR A 63 -10.05 -11.35 3.55
N HIS A 64 -9.91 -10.18 2.94
CA HIS A 64 -10.95 -9.17 2.96
C HIS A 64 -11.76 -9.17 1.66
N GLY A 65 -13.05 -8.85 1.80
CA GLY A 65 -13.95 -8.66 0.67
C GLY A 65 -14.38 -9.98 0.01
N ASP A 66 -14.83 -9.87 -1.25
CA ASP A 66 -15.64 -10.91 -1.92
C ASP A 66 -14.88 -12.24 -2.18
N HIS A 67 -13.56 -12.27 -1.97
CA HIS A 67 -12.70 -13.44 -2.14
C HIS A 67 -12.17 -14.02 -0.81
N GLY A 68 -12.67 -13.55 0.33
CA GLY A 68 -12.23 -14.01 1.66
C GLY A 68 -12.39 -15.51 1.90
N ASP A 69 -13.35 -16.14 1.20
CA ASP A 69 -13.71 -17.55 1.34
C ASP A 69 -13.24 -18.43 0.15
N ASP A 70 -12.98 -17.86 -1.04
CA ASP A 70 -12.50 -18.59 -2.22
C ASP A 70 -11.64 -17.72 -3.15
N GLY A 71 -10.33 -18.02 -3.18
CA GLY A 71 -9.34 -17.39 -4.05
C GLY A 71 -9.18 -18.05 -5.42
N ALA A 72 -9.95 -19.08 -5.76
CA ALA A 72 -9.77 -19.87 -6.98
C ALA A 72 -9.80 -19.02 -8.26
N ASN A 73 -10.63 -17.98 -8.31
CA ASN A 73 -10.69 -17.06 -9.44
C ASN A 73 -9.38 -16.29 -9.65
N ILE A 74 -8.68 -15.93 -8.56
CA ILE A 74 -7.39 -15.23 -8.62
C ILE A 74 -6.31 -16.20 -9.10
N SER A 75 -6.31 -17.42 -8.56
CA SER A 75 -5.42 -18.50 -9.01
C SER A 75 -5.60 -18.79 -10.50
N ALA A 76 -6.85 -18.89 -10.97
CA ALA A 76 -7.18 -19.11 -12.38
C ALA A 76 -6.71 -17.95 -13.27
N LEU A 77 -6.85 -16.69 -12.81
CA LEU A 77 -6.32 -15.53 -13.52
C LEU A 77 -4.79 -15.62 -13.68
N LEU A 78 -4.06 -15.94 -12.61
CA LEU A 78 -2.60 -16.04 -12.66
C LEU A 78 -2.14 -17.21 -13.54
N GLN A 79 -2.80 -18.37 -13.44
CA GLN A 79 -2.50 -19.54 -14.27
C GLN A 79 -2.81 -19.29 -15.76
N GLY A 80 -3.91 -18.60 -16.07
CA GLY A 80 -4.35 -18.36 -17.44
C GLY A 80 -3.61 -17.23 -18.17
N GLY A 81 -3.08 -16.24 -17.44
CA GLY A 81 -2.52 -15.02 -18.05
C GLY A 81 -1.11 -14.63 -17.63
N PHE A 82 -0.55 -15.22 -16.58
CA PHE A 82 0.70 -14.75 -15.96
C PHE A 82 1.67 -15.89 -15.58
N ILE A 83 1.49 -17.11 -16.09
CA ILE A 83 2.43 -18.21 -15.89
C ILE A 83 3.70 -18.03 -16.73
N GLY A 84 4.87 -18.38 -16.17
CA GLY A 84 6.17 -18.17 -16.83
C GLY A 84 6.61 -16.70 -16.92
N ASN A 85 5.87 -15.81 -16.24
CA ASN A 85 6.21 -14.40 -16.13
C ASN A 85 6.86 -14.15 -14.76
N ASP A 86 8.16 -13.82 -14.75
CA ASP A 86 8.90 -13.52 -13.52
C ASP A 86 8.52 -12.15 -12.90
N LYS A 87 7.60 -11.40 -13.52
CA LYS A 87 7.13 -10.10 -13.04
C LYS A 87 6.02 -10.21 -12.00
N ILE A 88 5.19 -11.26 -12.05
CA ILE A 88 4.02 -11.39 -11.17
C ILE A 88 4.22 -12.58 -10.23
N SER A 89 4.42 -12.30 -8.95
CA SER A 89 4.54 -13.29 -7.88
C SER A 89 3.19 -13.56 -7.22
N ALA A 90 2.92 -14.82 -6.87
CA ALA A 90 1.81 -15.18 -6.00
C ALA A 90 2.15 -14.90 -4.53
N GLY A 91 1.38 -14.02 -3.88
CA GLY A 91 1.47 -13.76 -2.45
C GLY A 91 0.58 -14.70 -1.65
N ILE A 92 1.15 -15.40 -0.68
CA ILE A 92 0.42 -16.29 0.24
C ILE A 92 0.26 -15.56 1.56
N LEU A 93 -0.95 -15.08 1.85
CA LEU A 93 -1.27 -14.41 3.10
C LEU A 93 -1.41 -15.44 4.23
N LEU A 94 -0.52 -15.37 5.20
CA LEU A 94 -0.44 -16.25 6.36
C LEU A 94 -0.98 -15.54 7.59
N ARG A 95 -2.19 -15.89 8.01
CA ARG A 95 -2.87 -15.32 9.17
C ARG A 95 -2.80 -16.24 10.39
N SER A 96 -3.27 -15.76 11.53
CA SER A 96 -3.37 -16.55 12.76
C SER A 96 -4.22 -17.81 12.65
N ASN A 97 -5.16 -17.84 11.69
CA ASN A 97 -6.02 -18.99 11.42
C ASN A 97 -5.55 -19.85 10.23
N THR A 98 -4.45 -19.48 9.57
CA THR A 98 -3.86 -20.30 8.50
C THR A 98 -3.09 -21.46 9.13
N SER A 99 -3.39 -22.70 8.75
CA SER A 99 -2.61 -23.86 9.18
C SER A 99 -1.34 -24.04 8.33
N PHE A 100 -0.34 -24.75 8.85
CA PHE A 100 0.82 -25.15 8.06
C PHE A 100 0.44 -25.91 6.79
N ASP A 101 -0.53 -26.82 6.84
CA ASP A 101 -0.96 -27.61 5.69
C ASP A 101 -1.62 -26.75 4.60
N ASP A 102 -2.43 -25.75 4.99
CA ASP A 102 -3.01 -24.78 4.05
C ASP A 102 -1.92 -23.93 3.39
N ALA A 103 -0.96 -23.44 4.17
CA ALA A 103 0.17 -22.66 3.67
C ALA A 103 1.01 -23.47 2.65
N LYS A 104 1.29 -24.73 2.99
CA LYS A 104 2.01 -25.66 2.12
C LYS A 104 1.23 -25.97 0.85
N GLY A 105 -0.07 -26.27 0.96
CA GLY A 105 -0.94 -26.54 -0.19
C GLY A 105 -1.00 -25.34 -1.15
N CYS A 106 -1.13 -24.13 -0.61
CA CYS A 106 -1.14 -22.91 -1.40
C CYS A 106 0.20 -22.67 -2.11
N PHE A 107 1.32 -22.93 -1.42
CA PHE A 107 2.67 -22.85 -2.00
C PHE A 107 2.84 -23.82 -3.18
N GLU A 108 2.48 -25.10 -2.99
CA GLU A 108 2.56 -26.11 -4.04
C GLU A 108 1.71 -25.74 -5.26
N ALA A 109 0.51 -25.22 -5.05
CA ALA A 109 -0.40 -24.80 -6.12
C ALA A 109 0.13 -23.62 -6.95
N HIS A 110 1.05 -22.81 -6.41
CA HIS A 110 1.55 -21.58 -7.03
C HIS A 110 3.07 -21.57 -7.26
N LYS A 111 3.76 -22.72 -7.18
CA LYS A 111 5.21 -22.80 -7.42
C LYS A 111 5.66 -22.13 -8.73
N GLY A 112 4.83 -22.21 -9.78
CA GLY A 112 5.10 -21.58 -11.08
C GLY A 112 5.01 -20.05 -11.10
N HIS A 113 4.58 -19.43 -10.01
CA HIS A 113 4.44 -17.98 -9.83
C HIS A 113 5.34 -17.46 -8.69
N HIS A 114 6.47 -18.12 -8.43
CA HIS A 114 7.50 -17.71 -7.45
C HIS A 114 6.91 -17.18 -6.13
N PRO A 115 6.29 -18.03 -5.30
CA PRO A 115 5.48 -17.56 -4.19
C PRO A 115 6.23 -16.70 -3.17
N THR A 116 5.57 -15.64 -2.70
CA THR A 116 6.01 -14.79 -1.59
C THR A 116 5.12 -15.06 -0.38
N PHE A 117 5.71 -15.33 0.79
CA PHE A 117 4.94 -15.49 2.03
C PHE A 117 4.69 -14.14 2.70
N VAL A 118 3.43 -13.83 2.98
CA VAL A 118 3.01 -12.58 3.63
C VAL A 118 2.48 -12.88 5.03
N HIS A 119 3.32 -12.68 6.04
CA HIS A 119 3.05 -13.00 7.43
C HIS A 119 2.24 -11.90 8.12
N ALA A 120 0.98 -12.20 8.42
CA ALA A 120 0.02 -11.34 9.11
C ALA A 120 -0.60 -12.07 10.31
N GLY A 121 0.25 -12.59 11.20
CA GLY A 121 -0.17 -13.27 12.45
C GLY A 121 -0.10 -14.80 12.47
N PHE A 122 0.46 -15.44 11.43
CA PHE A 122 0.66 -16.90 11.38
C PHE A 122 1.46 -17.44 12.56
N THR A 123 1.12 -18.64 13.03
CA THR A 123 1.57 -19.17 14.34
C THR A 123 2.52 -20.36 14.25
N GLU A 124 2.79 -20.89 13.04
CA GLU A 124 3.64 -22.08 12.84
C GLU A 124 4.93 -21.79 12.03
N PRO A 125 5.72 -20.74 12.36
CA PRO A 125 6.86 -20.31 11.54
C PRO A 125 7.95 -21.37 11.41
N LYS A 126 8.18 -22.17 12.46
CA LYS A 126 9.20 -23.23 12.48
C LYS A 126 8.86 -24.37 11.53
N ALA A 127 7.58 -24.74 11.45
CA ALA A 127 7.11 -25.78 10.53
C ALA A 127 7.29 -25.32 9.07
N LEU A 128 6.89 -24.08 8.77
CA LEU A 128 7.07 -23.49 7.44
C LEU A 128 8.55 -23.38 7.04
N ALA A 129 9.41 -22.85 7.92
CA ALA A 129 10.85 -22.77 7.65
C ALA A 129 11.48 -24.15 7.46
N GLY A 130 11.08 -25.14 8.26
CA GLY A 130 11.55 -26.53 8.13
C GLY A 130 11.11 -27.20 6.83
N PHE A 131 9.91 -26.87 6.35
CA PHE A 131 9.40 -27.33 5.05
C PHE A 131 10.20 -26.73 3.88
N LEU A 132 10.54 -25.44 3.95
CA LEU A 132 11.34 -24.78 2.92
C LEU A 132 12.78 -25.32 2.89
N GLY A 133 13.35 -25.70 4.03
CA GLY A 133 14.68 -26.35 4.09
C GLY A 133 15.74 -25.53 3.35
N ASP A 134 16.41 -26.16 2.37
CA ASP A 134 17.45 -25.53 1.56
C ASP A 134 16.93 -24.42 0.63
N ASP A 135 15.64 -24.43 0.30
CA ASP A 135 14.99 -23.41 -0.55
C ASP A 135 14.69 -22.12 0.21
N LEU A 136 14.81 -22.10 1.55
CA LEU A 136 14.59 -20.91 2.38
C LEU A 136 15.45 -19.72 1.94
N LYS A 137 16.68 -19.95 1.47
CA LYS A 137 17.56 -18.87 0.98
C LYS A 137 17.04 -18.16 -0.27
N ASN A 138 16.16 -18.83 -1.02
CA ASN A 138 15.57 -18.33 -2.25
C ASN A 138 14.14 -17.80 -2.04
N SER A 139 13.60 -17.90 -0.83
CA SER A 139 12.24 -17.45 -0.53
C SER A 139 12.18 -15.97 -0.16
N THR A 140 11.01 -15.36 -0.37
CA THR A 140 10.70 -13.99 0.04
C THR A 140 9.61 -14.01 1.11
N HIS A 141 9.86 -13.27 2.19
CA HIS A 141 8.98 -13.18 3.35
C HIS A 141 8.67 -11.71 3.66
N VAL A 142 7.41 -11.33 3.54
CA VAL A 142 6.88 -10.02 3.92
C VAL A 142 6.26 -10.14 5.29
N PHE A 143 6.71 -9.36 6.26
CA PHE A 143 6.15 -9.33 7.62
C PHE A 143 5.25 -8.10 7.76
N VAL A 144 3.94 -8.33 7.88
CA VAL A 144 2.91 -7.31 8.08
C VAL A 144 2.57 -7.31 9.57
N SER A 145 3.38 -6.67 10.41
CA SER A 145 3.12 -6.37 11.83
C SER A 145 4.40 -5.93 12.60
N SER A 146 4.20 -5.57 13.87
CA SER A 146 5.08 -4.83 14.77
C SER A 146 6.54 -5.35 14.87
N PRO A 147 7.51 -4.43 15.13
CA PRO A 147 8.92 -4.77 15.41
C PRO A 147 9.15 -5.89 16.43
N ALA A 148 8.19 -6.12 17.34
CA ALA A 148 8.25 -7.10 18.44
C ALA A 148 8.40 -8.58 18.01
N ASP A 149 8.11 -8.92 16.74
CA ASP A 149 8.16 -10.30 16.24
C ASP A 149 9.58 -10.79 15.87
N THR A 150 10.62 -10.32 16.59
CA THR A 150 12.01 -10.68 16.28
C THR A 150 12.26 -12.18 16.35
N LEU A 151 11.73 -12.88 17.36
CA LEU A 151 11.87 -14.34 17.49
C LEU A 151 11.20 -15.08 16.34
N TYR A 152 10.04 -14.61 15.90
CA TYR A 152 9.32 -15.15 14.76
C TYR A 152 10.16 -15.02 13.48
N ARG A 153 10.66 -13.82 13.20
CA ARG A 153 11.46 -13.51 11.99
C ARG A 153 12.79 -14.25 11.95
N LYS A 154 13.35 -14.68 13.09
CA LYS A 154 14.60 -15.46 13.15
C LYS A 154 14.50 -16.80 12.42
N HIS A 155 13.30 -17.40 12.34
CA HIS A 155 13.10 -18.65 11.59
C HIS A 155 13.37 -18.49 10.09
N PHE A 156 13.32 -17.26 9.57
CA PHE A 156 13.51 -16.94 8.17
C PHE A 156 14.83 -16.19 7.92
N ASN A 157 15.80 -16.30 8.84
CA ASN A 157 17.14 -15.76 8.59
C ASN A 157 17.77 -16.43 7.35
N GLY A 158 18.38 -15.61 6.47
CA GLY A 158 18.99 -16.09 5.23
C GLY A 158 18.07 -16.03 4.01
N SER A 159 16.77 -15.75 4.19
CA SER A 159 15.84 -15.45 3.10
C SER A 159 15.81 -13.95 2.76
N THR A 160 15.10 -13.58 1.69
CA THR A 160 14.71 -12.18 1.47
C THR A 160 13.61 -11.81 2.45
N ARG A 161 13.79 -10.73 3.23
CA ARG A 161 12.85 -10.30 4.26
C ARG A 161 12.46 -8.84 4.09
N ILE A 162 11.17 -8.58 4.10
CA ILE A 162 10.58 -7.24 3.91
C ILE A 162 9.71 -6.94 5.12
N LEU A 163 9.78 -5.72 5.66
CA LEU A 163 8.92 -5.29 6.75
C LEU A 163 7.88 -4.30 6.25
N VAL A 164 6.60 -4.57 6.49
CA VAL A 164 5.50 -3.67 6.14
C VAL A 164 4.87 -3.16 7.43
N HIS A 165 4.77 -1.84 7.56
CA HIS A 165 4.21 -1.19 8.73
C HIS A 165 3.15 -0.16 8.33
N ASP A 166 2.01 -0.16 9.03
CA ASP A 166 0.99 0.86 8.85
C ASP A 166 1.34 2.10 9.68
N GLY A 167 1.86 3.12 9.00
CA GLY A 167 2.13 4.44 9.58
C GLY A 167 0.91 5.36 9.63
N PHE A 168 -0.25 4.94 9.10
CA PHE A 168 -1.43 5.79 9.01
C PHE A 168 -2.39 5.55 10.18
N GLU A 169 -2.44 6.49 11.12
CA GLU A 169 -3.31 6.37 12.29
C GLU A 169 -4.77 6.74 11.97
N ARG A 170 -5.56 5.74 11.57
CA ARG A 170 -6.95 5.94 11.13
C ARG A 170 -7.87 6.53 12.21
N ARG A 171 -8.50 7.66 11.87
CA ARG A 171 -9.49 8.38 12.69
C ARG A 171 -10.68 8.87 11.88
N LYS A 172 -11.67 9.49 12.53
CA LYS A 172 -12.70 10.27 11.81
C LYS A 172 -12.02 11.48 11.18
N ASN A 173 -12.42 11.84 9.96
CA ASN A 173 -11.77 12.93 9.21
C ASN A 173 -11.67 14.26 9.98
N ALA A 174 -12.71 14.60 10.77
CA ALA A 174 -12.74 15.81 11.58
C ALA A 174 -11.66 15.86 12.68
N ASP A 175 -11.22 14.70 13.17
CA ASP A 175 -10.30 14.60 14.30
C ASP A 175 -8.84 14.83 13.90
N TYR A 176 -8.49 14.62 12.62
CA TYR A 176 -7.11 14.82 12.13
C TYR A 176 -6.62 16.27 12.25
N ALA A 177 -7.52 17.26 12.28
CA ALA A 177 -7.15 18.66 12.36
C ALA A 177 -6.31 19.01 13.61
N LYS A 178 -6.36 18.16 14.65
CA LYS A 178 -5.65 18.35 15.92
C LYS A 178 -4.22 17.82 15.92
N ASN A 179 -3.86 16.96 14.95
CA ASN A 179 -2.62 16.19 14.96
C ASN A 179 -1.74 16.46 13.73
N SER A 180 -2.04 17.47 12.92
CA SER A 180 -1.28 17.75 11.68
C SER A 180 -0.15 18.77 11.92
N PRO A 181 1.09 18.52 11.45
CA PRO A 181 1.57 17.29 10.84
C PRO A 181 1.74 16.15 11.87
N GLU A 182 1.45 14.92 11.46
CA GLU A 182 1.56 13.70 12.27
C GLU A 182 2.77 12.87 11.82
N LYS A 183 3.50 12.23 12.74
CA LYS A 183 4.56 11.29 12.36
C LYS A 183 3.92 10.11 11.63
N PHE A 184 4.41 9.81 10.43
CA PHE A 184 3.93 8.70 9.62
C PHE A 184 4.83 7.47 9.77
N SER A 185 6.13 7.59 9.46
CA SER A 185 7.03 6.45 9.48
C SER A 185 8.50 6.87 9.53
N GLU A 186 9.33 6.02 10.09
CA GLU A 186 10.80 6.06 9.97
C GLU A 186 11.34 4.77 9.32
N LEU A 187 10.44 3.90 8.83
CA LEU A 187 10.83 2.58 8.35
C LEU A 187 11.66 2.65 7.07
N HIS A 188 11.43 3.66 6.22
CA HIS A 188 12.19 3.87 4.98
C HIS A 188 13.67 4.16 5.23
N VAL A 189 14.04 4.65 6.43
CA VAL A 189 15.44 4.87 6.83
C VAL A 189 15.98 3.77 7.76
N THR A 190 15.13 3.12 8.56
CA THR A 190 15.58 2.15 9.58
C THR A 190 15.55 0.68 9.17
N TYR A 191 14.89 0.31 8.06
CA TYR A 191 14.72 -1.12 7.69
C TYR A 191 16.04 -1.89 7.51
N GLY A 192 17.10 -1.22 7.06
CA GLY A 192 18.43 -1.80 6.91
C GLY A 192 19.04 -2.22 8.25
N ASP A 193 18.93 -1.37 9.27
CA ASP A 193 19.41 -1.64 10.64
C ASP A 193 18.63 -2.80 11.30
N LEU A 194 17.40 -3.03 10.84
CA LEU A 194 16.57 -4.17 11.25
C LEU A 194 16.92 -5.47 10.51
N GLY A 195 17.91 -5.46 9.61
CA GLY A 195 18.31 -6.62 8.81
C GLY A 195 17.28 -7.04 7.77
N MET A 196 16.50 -6.07 7.26
CA MET A 196 15.50 -6.27 6.21
C MET A 196 16.08 -5.85 4.85
N ALA A 197 15.68 -6.56 3.78
CA ALA A 197 16.04 -6.23 2.40
C ALA A 197 15.11 -5.17 1.78
N GLY A 198 13.95 -4.94 2.39
CA GLY A 198 12.99 -3.94 1.94
C GLY A 198 12.00 -3.54 3.01
N PHE A 199 11.20 -2.54 2.68
CA PHE A 199 10.15 -2.03 3.54
C PHE A 199 8.87 -1.77 2.76
N GLY A 200 7.76 -1.55 3.45
CA GLY A 200 6.50 -1.12 2.85
C GLY A 200 5.57 -0.48 3.87
N ASP A 201 4.48 0.08 3.36
CA ASP A 201 3.41 0.68 4.14
C ASP A 201 2.06 0.53 3.44
N PHE A 202 0.99 0.97 4.09
CA PHE A 202 -0.38 1.01 3.53
C PHE A 202 -0.76 2.40 3.00
N LEU A 203 0.25 3.18 2.61
CA LEU A 203 0.17 4.56 2.15
C LEU A 203 -0.67 5.41 3.11
N ILE A 204 -1.39 6.39 2.58
CA ILE A 204 -2.38 7.21 3.30
C ILE A 204 -3.74 6.51 3.51
N VAL A 205 -3.82 5.20 3.24
CA VAL A 205 -5.07 4.43 3.29
C VAL A 205 -5.23 3.71 4.62
N GLY A 206 -4.13 3.15 5.13
CA GLY A 206 -4.10 2.28 6.29
C GLY A 206 -4.51 0.83 5.99
N ASP A 207 -4.13 -0.05 6.90
CA ASP A 207 -4.35 -1.51 6.86
C ASP A 207 -5.84 -1.86 7.06
N VAL A 208 -6.57 -1.05 7.83
CA VAL A 208 -7.96 -1.36 8.21
C VAL A 208 -8.91 -1.35 7.01
N TYR A 209 -9.43 -2.53 6.67
CA TYR A 209 -10.44 -2.71 5.63
C TYR A 209 -11.82 -2.16 6.02
N SER A 210 -12.57 -1.69 5.02
CA SER A 210 -13.98 -1.32 5.14
C SER A 210 -14.64 -1.41 3.76
N GLU A 211 -15.79 -2.08 3.65
CA GLU A 211 -16.47 -2.32 2.37
C GLU A 211 -17.04 -1.04 1.72
N GLY A 212 -17.47 -0.09 2.55
CA GLY A 212 -18.09 1.16 2.15
C GLY A 212 -17.35 2.40 2.67
N GLY A 213 -17.68 3.55 2.08
CA GLY A 213 -17.38 4.84 2.69
C GLY A 213 -18.56 5.24 3.56
N GLY A 214 -18.34 5.43 4.86
CA GLY A 214 -19.34 6.06 5.71
C GLY A 214 -19.66 7.48 5.22
N PRO A 215 -20.78 8.08 5.67
CA PRO A 215 -21.12 9.45 5.32
C PRO A 215 -19.95 10.41 5.59
N ALA A 216 -19.58 11.19 4.57
CA ALA A 216 -18.44 12.12 4.64
C ALA A 216 -18.85 13.42 5.37
N TYR A 217 -18.87 13.36 6.70
CA TYR A 217 -19.09 14.54 7.54
C TYR A 217 -17.98 15.57 7.31
N ALA A 218 -16.72 15.15 7.26
CA ALA A 218 -15.59 15.99 6.86
C ALA A 218 -14.85 15.37 5.66
N VAL A 219 -14.25 16.22 4.83
CA VAL A 219 -13.30 15.81 3.78
C VAL A 219 -11.89 16.08 4.28
N ALA A 220 -10.98 15.12 4.12
CA ALA A 220 -9.57 15.29 4.45
C ALA A 220 -8.71 14.94 3.23
N ILE A 221 -7.66 15.74 3.00
CA ILE A 221 -6.59 15.45 2.04
C ILE A 221 -5.34 15.12 2.85
N HIS A 222 -4.75 13.95 2.59
CA HIS A 222 -3.57 13.46 3.29
C HIS A 222 -2.37 13.51 2.35
N LEU A 223 -1.29 14.17 2.73
CA LEU A 223 -0.06 14.23 1.93
C LEU A 223 1.17 14.03 2.80
N THR A 224 2.01 13.09 2.42
CA THR A 224 3.25 12.75 3.12
C THR A 224 4.42 13.56 2.62
N TYR A 225 5.34 13.89 3.52
CA TYR A 225 6.62 14.51 3.20
C TYR A 225 7.72 13.88 4.05
N ILE A 226 8.96 14.00 3.58
CA ILE A 226 10.15 13.56 4.32
C ILE A 226 10.80 14.80 4.92
N ASP A 227 10.98 14.79 6.24
CA ASP A 227 11.53 15.91 6.97
C ASP A 227 13.05 15.79 7.10
N THR A 228 13.78 16.44 6.21
CA THR A 228 15.25 16.44 6.21
C THR A 228 15.86 17.12 7.44
N ASP A 229 15.08 17.93 8.17
CA ASP A 229 15.53 18.56 9.42
C ASP A 229 15.35 17.63 10.63
N ASN A 230 14.68 16.48 10.44
CA ASN A 230 14.31 15.54 11.49
C ASN A 230 14.65 14.11 11.07
N ASP A 231 15.93 13.86 10.81
CA ASP A 231 16.49 12.54 10.49
C ASP A 231 15.76 11.81 9.35
N ASP A 232 15.29 12.58 8.36
CA ASP A 232 14.49 12.09 7.23
C ASP A 232 13.21 11.33 7.66
N VAL A 233 12.68 11.58 8.86
CA VAL A 233 11.42 10.97 9.30
C VAL A 233 10.29 11.44 8.39
N MET A 234 9.43 10.50 8.00
CA MET A 234 8.25 10.80 7.20
C MET A 234 7.12 11.28 8.09
N PHE A 235 6.49 12.37 7.68
CA PHE A 235 5.30 12.95 8.30
C PHE A 235 4.17 13.01 7.30
N VAL A 236 2.95 13.20 7.81
CA VAL A 236 1.74 13.39 7.02
C VAL A 236 1.01 14.66 7.45
N TYR A 237 0.67 15.49 6.46
CA TYR A 237 -0.30 16.57 6.65
C TYR A 237 -1.72 16.05 6.49
N HIS A 238 -2.64 16.57 7.30
CA HIS A 238 -4.07 16.34 7.16
C HIS A 238 -4.80 17.67 6.94
N PHE A 239 -5.16 17.97 5.68
CA PHE A 239 -5.96 19.14 5.34
C PHE A 239 -7.44 18.81 5.44
N VAL A 240 -8.08 19.20 6.53
CA VAL A 240 -9.47 18.86 6.84
C VAL A 240 -10.41 20.02 6.47
N SER A 241 -11.60 19.72 5.92
CA SER A 241 -12.66 20.71 5.69
C SER A 241 -13.06 21.44 6.98
N THR A 242 -13.45 22.71 6.87
CA THR A 242 -13.86 23.50 8.04
C THR A 242 -15.28 23.15 8.47
N THR A 243 -16.19 22.95 7.51
CA THR A 243 -17.56 22.50 7.81
C THR A 243 -17.61 20.97 7.93
N ASN A 244 -18.20 20.48 9.03
CA ASN A 244 -18.22 19.05 9.35
C ASN A 244 -19.50 18.56 10.08
N ASP A 245 -20.51 19.41 10.24
CA ASP A 245 -21.72 19.08 11.03
C ASP A 245 -22.70 18.12 10.32
N THR A 246 -22.76 18.21 8.99
CA THR A 246 -23.66 17.39 8.16
C THR A 246 -22.86 16.60 7.13
N PRO A 247 -23.39 15.53 6.51
CA PRO A 247 -22.72 14.85 5.39
C PRO A 247 -23.00 15.48 4.02
N THR A 248 -23.79 16.56 3.95
CA THR A 248 -24.14 17.24 2.69
C THR A 248 -22.96 18.01 2.11
N ASP A 249 -23.03 18.38 0.83
CA ASP A 249 -22.03 19.20 0.13
C ASP A 249 -20.57 18.72 0.25
N PRO A 250 -20.24 17.50 -0.23
CA PRO A 250 -18.87 17.02 -0.26
C PRO A 250 -17.96 17.88 -1.16
N ALA A 251 -18.51 18.55 -2.18
CA ALA A 251 -17.76 19.41 -3.08
C ALA A 251 -17.26 20.69 -2.39
N GLY A 252 -18.13 21.38 -1.65
CA GLY A 252 -17.74 22.56 -0.87
C GLY A 252 -16.74 22.22 0.23
N LYS A 253 -16.90 21.08 0.92
CA LYS A 253 -15.92 20.59 1.90
C LYS A 253 -14.56 20.27 1.28
N PHE A 254 -14.56 19.65 0.11
CA PHE A 254 -13.32 19.42 -0.64
C PHE A 254 -12.64 20.73 -0.99
N ALA A 255 -13.38 21.73 -1.49
CA ALA A 255 -12.82 23.04 -1.79
C ALA A 255 -12.17 23.68 -0.55
N GLN A 256 -12.81 23.60 0.63
CA GLN A 256 -12.23 24.11 1.87
C GLN A 256 -10.93 23.39 2.28
N ALA A 257 -10.88 22.06 2.13
CA ALA A 257 -9.67 21.28 2.41
C ALA A 257 -8.55 21.62 1.41
N LEU A 258 -8.90 21.76 0.14
CA LEU A 258 -7.99 22.11 -0.94
C LEU A 258 -7.42 23.52 -0.77
N ASP A 259 -8.24 24.51 -0.38
CA ASP A 259 -7.78 25.87 -0.06
C ASP A 259 -6.70 25.86 1.03
N LYS A 260 -6.84 24.99 2.05
CA LYS A 260 -5.84 24.83 3.12
C LYS A 260 -4.54 24.23 2.59
N LEU A 261 -4.64 23.22 1.71
CA LEU A 261 -3.48 22.65 1.03
C LEU A 261 -2.75 23.71 0.21
N ILE A 262 -3.44 24.45 -0.67
CA ILE A 262 -2.82 25.46 -1.52
C ILE A 262 -2.16 26.57 -0.69
N LYS A 263 -2.84 27.07 0.36
CA LYS A 263 -2.23 28.04 1.29
C LYS A 263 -0.96 27.52 1.93
N ASN A 264 -0.91 26.25 2.33
CA ASN A 264 0.28 25.66 2.92
C ASN A 264 1.41 25.58 1.90
N LEU A 265 1.12 25.14 0.67
CA LEU A 265 2.10 25.08 -0.43
C LEU A 265 2.66 26.47 -0.76
N ASP A 266 1.80 27.50 -0.80
CA ASP A 266 2.18 28.86 -1.17
C ASP A 266 3.05 29.56 -0.09
N THR A 267 3.21 28.96 1.09
CA THR A 267 4.19 29.43 2.08
C THR A 267 5.64 29.26 1.63
N GLY A 268 5.90 28.35 0.68
CA GLY A 268 7.25 27.96 0.26
C GLY A 268 7.99 27.05 1.25
N ASN A 269 7.45 26.83 2.46
CA ASN A 269 8.09 26.07 3.54
C ASN A 269 7.29 24.81 3.94
N SER A 270 6.40 24.33 3.05
CA SER A 270 5.51 23.20 3.33
C SER A 270 6.22 21.85 3.46
N LYS A 271 7.49 21.75 3.03
CA LYS A 271 8.27 20.50 2.87
C LYS A 271 7.66 19.47 1.90
N LEU A 272 6.47 19.73 1.36
CA LEU A 272 5.83 18.87 0.36
C LEU A 272 6.58 19.00 -0.97
N LEU A 273 7.00 17.86 -1.52
CA LEU A 273 7.58 17.80 -2.85
C LEU A 273 6.52 18.19 -3.90
N GLU A 274 6.87 19.03 -4.87
CA GLU A 274 5.97 19.41 -5.97
C GLU A 274 5.82 18.25 -6.97
N THR A 275 5.08 17.22 -6.58
CA THR A 275 4.85 16.03 -7.39
C THR A 275 3.74 16.24 -8.44
N SER A 276 3.55 15.30 -9.37
CA SER A 276 2.48 15.45 -10.37
C SER A 276 1.09 15.42 -9.74
N ALA A 277 0.92 14.75 -8.59
CA ALA A 277 -0.31 14.84 -7.80
C ALA A 277 -0.57 16.25 -7.23
N ILE A 278 0.47 16.97 -6.80
CA ILE A 278 0.33 18.36 -6.33
C ILE A 278 -0.07 19.29 -7.47
N GLN A 279 0.58 19.15 -8.63
CA GLN A 279 0.23 19.92 -9.83
C GLN A 279 -1.26 19.74 -10.17
N GLU A 280 -1.75 18.51 -10.07
CA GLU A 280 -3.16 18.21 -10.30
C GLU A 280 -4.09 18.81 -9.23
N PHE A 281 -3.70 18.80 -7.95
CA PHE A 281 -4.45 19.52 -6.91
C PHE A 281 -4.53 21.03 -7.18
N ARG A 282 -3.44 21.65 -7.67
CA ARG A 282 -3.44 23.07 -8.07
C ARG A 282 -4.41 23.33 -9.23
N GLU A 283 -4.45 22.43 -10.21
CA GLU A 283 -5.41 22.54 -11.32
C GLU A 283 -6.86 22.42 -10.86
N LEU A 284 -7.16 21.46 -9.98
CA LEU A 284 -8.49 21.29 -9.40
C LEU A 284 -8.93 22.55 -8.64
N HIS A 285 -8.00 23.17 -7.90
CA HIS A 285 -8.24 24.42 -7.18
C HIS A 285 -8.54 25.56 -8.14
N ALA A 286 -7.69 25.76 -9.16
CA ALA A 286 -7.87 26.80 -10.17
C ALA A 286 -9.19 26.68 -10.93
N LYS A 287 -9.60 25.44 -11.26
CA LYS A 287 -10.86 25.13 -11.97
C LYS A 287 -12.08 25.08 -11.03
N LYS A 288 -11.88 25.17 -9.71
CA LYS A 288 -12.91 24.95 -8.67
C LYS A 288 -13.69 23.64 -8.89
N HIS A 289 -12.99 22.58 -9.28
CA HIS A 289 -13.58 21.32 -9.68
C HIS A 289 -13.44 20.26 -8.59
N PHE A 290 -14.54 19.55 -8.28
CA PHE A 290 -14.52 18.39 -7.40
C PHE A 290 -14.57 17.09 -8.21
N PRO A 291 -13.48 16.29 -8.21
CA PRO A 291 -13.40 15.07 -9.02
C PRO A 291 -13.99 13.82 -8.32
N GLY A 292 -14.52 13.98 -7.09
CA GLY A 292 -14.98 12.88 -6.26
C GLY A 292 -13.91 12.38 -5.26
N LEU A 293 -14.36 11.86 -4.11
CA LEU A 293 -13.47 11.48 -2.99
C LEU A 293 -12.48 10.37 -3.33
N GLY A 294 -12.90 9.41 -4.17
CA GLY A 294 -12.01 8.34 -4.62
C GLY A 294 -10.85 8.88 -5.47
N TYR A 295 -11.09 9.91 -6.26
CA TYR A 295 -10.06 10.60 -7.03
C TYR A 295 -9.09 11.37 -6.12
N VAL A 296 -9.61 12.05 -5.09
CA VAL A 296 -8.77 12.72 -4.09
C VAL A 296 -7.84 11.72 -3.40
N LYS A 297 -8.37 10.55 -2.99
CA LYS A 297 -7.58 9.47 -2.41
C LYS A 297 -6.51 8.95 -3.39
N LYS A 298 -6.84 8.83 -4.68
CA LYS A 298 -5.89 8.47 -5.75
C LYS A 298 -4.70 9.44 -5.76
N LEU A 299 -4.97 10.74 -5.77
CA LEU A 299 -3.90 11.76 -5.77
C LEU A 299 -3.04 11.71 -4.52
N SER A 300 -3.64 11.52 -3.35
CA SER A 300 -2.89 11.35 -2.09
C SER A 300 -1.96 10.13 -2.12
N MET A 301 -2.42 8.97 -2.63
CA MET A 301 -1.57 7.78 -2.80
C MET A 301 -0.47 8.00 -3.84
N LYS A 302 -0.80 8.66 -4.95
CA LYS A 302 0.15 9.03 -6.00
C LYS A 302 1.27 9.89 -5.45
N HIS A 303 0.93 10.94 -4.70
CA HIS A 303 1.89 11.81 -4.03
C HIS A 303 2.82 11.02 -3.10
N HIS A 304 2.28 10.11 -2.27
CA HIS A 304 3.08 9.27 -1.36
C HIS A 304 4.15 8.45 -2.10
N ILE A 305 3.76 7.81 -3.21
CA ILE A 305 4.67 7.02 -4.05
C ILE A 305 5.74 7.93 -4.67
N GLU A 306 5.35 9.09 -5.20
CA GLU A 306 6.27 10.06 -5.82
C GLU A 306 7.26 10.63 -4.79
N THR A 307 6.83 10.91 -3.56
CA THR A 307 7.69 11.36 -2.46
C THR A 307 8.76 10.32 -2.15
N LEU A 308 8.39 9.04 -2.00
CA LEU A 308 9.36 7.97 -1.77
C LEU A 308 10.28 7.73 -2.97
N ALA A 309 9.74 7.80 -4.19
CA ALA A 309 10.51 7.64 -5.43
C ALA A 309 11.54 8.76 -5.65
N ALA A 310 11.26 9.97 -5.17
CA ALA A 310 12.20 11.07 -5.21
C ALA A 310 13.29 10.91 -4.14
N TYR A 311 12.92 10.49 -2.93
CA TYR A 311 13.85 10.32 -1.82
C TYR A 311 14.84 9.18 -2.01
N LEU A 312 14.38 8.02 -2.49
CA LEU A 312 15.23 6.84 -2.63
C LEU A 312 16.20 6.90 -3.82
N GLY A 313 16.18 7.97 -4.61
CA GLY A 313 16.98 8.13 -5.83
C GLY A 313 16.53 7.23 -6.96
#